data_AF-A0A924BVW4-F1
#
_entry.id   AF-A0A924BVW4-F1
#
_cell.length_a   1.000
_cell.length_b   1.000
_cell.length_c   1.000
_cell.angle_alpha   90.00
_cell.angle_beta   90.00
_cell.angle_gamma   90.00
#
_symmetry.space_group_name_H-M   'P 1'
#
loop_
_entity.id
_entity.type
_entity.pdbx_description
1 polymer ?
#
loop_
_entity_poly.entity_id
_entity_poly.type
_entity_poly.pdbx_seq_one_letter_code
_entity_poly.pdbx_strand_id
1 'polypeptide(L)'
;MTSIIAMRASVINVPTNSMLATTMTVPAAKLEAALGAIGGACLARCKGGAHVLGAHLEGPYINPGKLGAQPDFAIVATLGKIDWLRSFAPLKLIINIECQRHASTNRSYTRNTYEDGVAALNNGATGFTHLFNAMSAFHHRAPGMAYSALAHAEYAELIPDLLDVHPGAIKQECIHV
;
A
#
# COMPACT_ATOMS: atom_id res chain seq x y z
N MET A 1 13.65 4.04 14.63
CA MET A 1 13.51 2.96 13.64
C MET A 1 13.77 1.65 14.36
N THR A 2 12.72 0.87 14.62
CA THR A 2 12.86 -0.50 15.13
C THR A 2 13.55 -1.34 14.05
N SER A 3 14.61 -2.06 14.38
CA SER A 3 15.32 -2.92 13.41
C SER A 3 14.35 -3.95 12.84
N ILE A 4 14.44 -4.25 11.54
CA ILE A 4 13.64 -5.29 10.87
C ILE A 4 13.76 -6.66 11.56
N ILE A 5 14.89 -6.89 12.24
CA ILE A 5 15.14 -8.08 13.06
C ILE A 5 14.22 -8.13 14.29
N ALA A 6 13.95 -6.99 14.91
CA ALA A 6 13.03 -6.91 16.05
C ALA A 6 11.56 -7.04 15.59
N MET A 7 11.21 -6.49 14.43
CA MET A 7 9.86 -6.62 13.85
C MET A 7 9.48 -8.08 13.54
N ARG A 8 10.38 -8.84 12.90
CA ARG A 8 10.10 -10.27 12.62
C ARG A 8 10.02 -11.12 13.89
N ALA A 9 10.65 -10.70 14.98
CA ALA A 9 10.61 -11.40 16.26
C ALA A 9 9.34 -11.07 17.06
N SER A 10 8.85 -9.83 17.02
CA SER A 10 7.62 -9.44 17.73
C SER A 10 6.37 -10.10 17.15
N VAL A 11 6.39 -10.42 15.85
CA VAL A 11 5.27 -11.06 15.14
C VAL A 11 5.11 -12.53 15.52
N ILE A 12 6.06 -13.18 16.22
CA ILE A 12 5.94 -14.58 16.67
C ILE A 12 4.74 -14.80 17.62
N ASN A 13 4.36 -13.76 18.37
CA ASN A 13 3.24 -13.86 19.32
C ASN A 13 1.86 -13.88 18.62
N VAL A 14 1.84 -13.75 17.29
CA VAL A 14 0.69 -14.00 16.43
C VAL A 14 1.08 -15.06 15.40
N PRO A 15 0.17 -15.91 14.90
CA PRO A 15 0.50 -17.04 14.02
C PRO A 15 0.86 -16.62 12.59
N THR A 16 1.58 -15.51 12.41
CA THR A 16 2.05 -15.00 11.12
C THR A 16 3.44 -15.54 10.83
N ASN A 17 3.54 -16.41 9.82
CA ASN A 17 4.79 -17.07 9.44
C ASN A 17 5.58 -16.31 8.37
N SER A 18 4.94 -15.39 7.66
CA SER A 18 5.51 -14.63 6.56
C SER A 18 4.90 -13.23 6.52
N MET A 19 5.67 -12.25 6.08
CA MET A 19 5.21 -10.87 6.00
C MET A 19 5.90 -10.09 4.89
N LEU A 20 5.29 -8.97 4.52
CA LEU A 20 5.95 -7.90 3.79
C LEU A 20 6.31 -6.80 4.80
N ALA A 21 7.55 -6.31 4.72
CA ALA A 21 7.95 -5.15 5.52
C ALA A 21 7.40 -3.87 4.87
N THR A 22 6.51 -3.16 5.56
CA THR A 22 5.86 -1.96 5.00
C THR A 22 6.71 -0.72 5.24
N THR A 23 6.93 0.09 4.20
CA THR A 23 7.61 1.38 4.30
C THR A 23 6.66 2.50 4.70
N MET A 24 7.19 3.71 4.91
CA MET A 24 6.40 4.94 5.00
C MET A 24 6.98 5.97 4.05
N THR A 25 6.23 7.05 3.84
CA THR A 25 6.67 8.25 3.12
C THR A 25 7.85 8.90 3.85
N VAL A 26 9.04 8.82 3.24
CA VAL A 26 10.29 9.35 3.76
C VAL A 26 11.18 9.86 2.61
N PRO A 27 12.20 10.68 2.88
CA PRO A 27 13.17 11.08 1.86
C PRO A 27 13.86 9.89 1.19
N ALA A 28 14.20 10.02 -0.10
CA ALA A 28 14.69 8.93 -0.95
C ALA A 28 15.84 8.12 -0.32
N ALA A 29 16.87 8.78 0.22
CA ALA A 29 18.00 8.10 0.84
C ALA A 29 17.60 7.18 2.02
N LYS A 30 16.58 7.58 2.81
CA LYS A 30 16.06 6.75 3.90
C LYS A 30 15.23 5.58 3.38
N LEU A 31 14.47 5.81 2.31
CA LEU A 31 13.70 4.75 1.65
C LEU A 31 14.63 3.69 1.06
N GLU A 32 15.66 4.09 0.32
CA GLU A 32 16.66 3.20 -0.26
C GLU A 32 17.40 2.40 0.82
N ALA A 33 17.81 3.05 1.91
CA ALA A 33 18.43 2.37 3.04
C ALA A 33 17.48 1.34 3.68
N ALA A 34 16.20 1.67 3.85
CA ALA A 34 15.20 0.76 4.38
C ALA A 34 14.96 -0.45 3.45
N LEU A 35 14.81 -0.21 2.14
CA LEU A 35 14.64 -1.27 1.15
C LEU A 35 15.87 -2.17 1.05
N GLY A 36 17.09 -1.62 1.11
CA GLY A 36 18.31 -2.42 1.16
C GLY A 36 18.35 -3.34 2.38
N ALA A 37 17.95 -2.83 3.55
CA ALA A 37 17.82 -3.65 4.76
C ALA A 37 16.74 -4.74 4.63
N ILE A 38 15.61 -4.43 3.98
CA ILE A 38 14.55 -5.40 3.69
C ILE A 38 15.05 -6.48 2.73
N GLY A 39 15.75 -6.11 1.65
CA GLY A 39 16.34 -7.04 0.70
C GLY A 39 17.30 -8.02 1.37
N GLY A 40 18.18 -7.50 2.23
CA GLY A 40 19.06 -8.34 3.05
C GLY A 40 18.28 -9.30 3.96
N ALA A 41 17.18 -8.85 4.57
CA ALA A 41 16.32 -9.68 5.41
C ALA A 41 15.56 -10.77 4.63
N CYS A 42 15.23 -10.52 3.36
CA CYS A 42 14.59 -11.53 2.49
C CYS A 42 15.53 -12.72 2.20
N LEU A 43 16.83 -12.45 2.07
CA LEU A 43 17.84 -13.49 1.85
C LEU A 43 18.16 -14.27 3.13
N ALA A 44 17.99 -13.64 4.29
CA ALA A 44 18.29 -14.23 5.59
C ALA A 44 17.11 -15.03 6.15
N ARG A 45 17.18 -16.36 6.10
CA ARG A 45 16.28 -17.23 6.85
C ARG A 45 16.49 -17.01 8.35
N CYS A 46 15.41 -16.79 9.10
CA CYS A 46 15.46 -16.72 10.56
C CYS A 46 14.73 -17.91 11.19
N LYS A 47 15.36 -18.54 12.18
CA LYS A 47 14.69 -19.54 13.02
C LYS A 47 13.88 -18.81 14.08
N GLY A 48 12.62 -19.19 14.25
CA GLY A 48 11.73 -18.59 15.24
C GLY A 48 11.41 -17.13 14.95
N GLY A 49 10.94 -16.81 13.73
CA GLY A 49 10.48 -15.47 13.34
C GLY A 49 9.78 -15.52 11.98
N ALA A 50 8.97 -14.51 11.68
CA ALA A 50 8.29 -14.44 10.39
C ALA A 50 9.29 -14.24 9.24
N HIS A 51 9.07 -14.94 8.13
CA HIS A 51 9.88 -14.78 6.93
C HIS A 51 9.51 -13.49 6.19
N VAL A 52 10.48 -12.61 5.96
CA VAL A 52 10.28 -11.39 5.17
C VAL A 52 10.31 -11.75 3.69
N LEU A 53 9.19 -11.56 3.00
CA LEU A 53 9.05 -11.91 1.58
C LEU A 53 9.48 -10.78 0.63
N GLY A 54 9.56 -9.57 1.15
CA GLY A 54 9.79 -8.35 0.38
C GLY A 54 9.33 -7.13 1.16
N ALA A 55 9.21 -6.02 0.44
CA ALA A 55 8.63 -4.78 0.95
C ALA A 55 7.21 -4.57 0.41
N HIS A 56 6.33 -4.06 1.26
CA HIS A 56 5.12 -3.37 0.83
C HIS A 56 5.45 -1.87 0.75
N LEU A 57 5.42 -1.31 -0.45
CA LEU A 57 5.81 0.08 -0.67
C LEU A 57 4.63 1.02 -0.41
N GLU A 58 4.44 1.41 0.84
CA GLU A 58 3.45 2.43 1.23
C GLU A 58 4.13 3.81 1.29
N GLY A 59 3.82 4.67 0.32
CA GLY A 59 4.54 5.92 0.09
C GLY A 59 5.90 5.73 -0.61
N PRO A 60 6.56 6.83 -1.03
CA PRO A 60 6.10 8.21 -0.98
C PRO A 60 5.19 8.60 -2.16
N TYR A 61 4.80 7.63 -3.00
CA TYR A 61 3.98 7.85 -4.19
C TYR A 61 2.49 7.85 -3.88
N ILE A 62 2.07 8.81 -3.07
CA ILE A 62 0.71 8.95 -2.54
C ILE A 62 0.20 10.38 -2.71
N ASN A 63 -1.12 10.54 -2.64
CA ASN A 63 -1.75 11.85 -2.79
C ASN A 63 -1.40 12.79 -1.60
N PRO A 64 -0.79 13.96 -1.86
CA PRO A 64 -0.42 14.93 -0.81
C PRO A 64 -1.63 15.54 -0.07
N GLY A 65 -2.82 15.52 -0.67
CA GLY A 65 -4.07 15.93 -0.02
C GLY A 65 -4.71 14.85 0.87
N LYS A 66 -4.14 13.64 0.91
CA LYS A 66 -4.69 12.47 1.62
C LYS A 66 -3.58 11.65 2.32
N LEU A 67 -2.68 12.34 3.01
CA LEU A 67 -1.53 11.72 3.69
C LEU A 67 -1.94 10.78 4.85
N GLY A 68 -3.04 11.06 5.54
CA GLY A 68 -3.37 10.34 6.77
C GLY A 68 -2.25 10.48 7.81
N ALA A 69 -1.67 9.37 8.24
CA ALA A 69 -0.53 9.33 9.17
C ALA A 69 0.85 9.42 8.47
N GLN A 70 0.88 9.53 7.13
CA GLN A 70 2.13 9.59 6.37
C GLN A 70 2.81 10.97 6.54
N PRO A 71 4.13 11.02 6.78
CA PRO A 71 4.87 12.28 6.72
C PRO A 71 4.74 12.95 5.34
N ASP A 72 4.79 14.27 5.30
CA ASP A 72 4.65 15.04 4.06
C ASP A 72 5.95 15.06 3.23
N PHE A 73 6.28 13.90 2.66
CA PHE A 73 7.28 13.74 1.61
C PHE A 73 6.67 13.10 0.36
N ALA A 74 5.37 13.32 0.14
CA ALA A 74 4.66 12.78 -1.00
C ALA A 74 5.24 13.31 -2.32
N ILE A 75 5.51 12.40 -3.25
CA ILE A 75 6.08 12.73 -4.56
C ILE A 75 5.41 11.90 -5.65
N VAL A 76 5.46 12.40 -6.88
CA VAL A 76 4.90 11.67 -8.01
C VAL A 76 5.81 10.51 -8.43
N ALA A 77 5.19 9.35 -8.69
CA ALA A 77 5.87 8.17 -9.22
C ALA A 77 6.28 8.34 -10.68
N THR A 78 7.38 7.67 -11.04
CA THR A 78 7.75 7.40 -12.44
C THR A 78 8.20 5.96 -12.52
N LEU A 79 7.94 5.27 -13.64
CA LEU A 79 8.33 3.87 -13.81
C LEU A 79 9.81 3.63 -13.51
N GLY A 80 10.71 4.48 -14.02
CA GLY A 80 12.15 4.35 -13.75
C GLY A 80 12.52 4.45 -12.27
N LYS A 81 11.78 5.21 -11.47
CA LYS A 81 11.98 5.25 -10.01
C LYS A 81 11.47 3.97 -9.34
N ILE A 82 10.33 3.44 -9.77
CA ILE A 82 9.81 2.17 -9.26
C ILE A 82 10.77 1.02 -9.59
N ASP A 83 11.26 0.97 -10.82
CA ASP A 83 12.22 -0.05 -11.27
C ASP A 83 13.55 0.06 -10.51
N TRP A 84 14.01 1.28 -10.24
CA TRP A 84 15.15 1.52 -9.36
C TRP A 84 14.92 0.96 -7.95
N LEU A 85 13.78 1.23 -7.32
CA LEU A 85 13.49 0.70 -5.97
C LEU A 85 13.39 -0.84 -5.97
N ARG A 86 12.92 -1.45 -7.06
CA ARG A 86 12.86 -2.92 -7.20
C ARG A 86 14.25 -3.58 -7.20
N SER A 87 15.33 -2.85 -7.46
CA SER A 87 16.68 -3.42 -7.38
C SER A 87 17.14 -3.65 -5.94
N PHE A 88 16.49 -3.05 -4.94
CA PHE A 88 16.88 -3.19 -3.53
C PHE A 88 16.19 -4.36 -2.83
N ALA A 89 14.92 -4.64 -3.15
CA ALA A 89 14.14 -5.72 -2.57
C ALA A 89 12.97 -6.12 -3.49
N PRO A 90 12.43 -7.35 -3.36
CA PRO A 90 11.15 -7.69 -3.96
C PRO A 90 10.07 -6.73 -3.45
N LEU A 91 9.38 -6.03 -4.35
CA LEU A 91 8.34 -5.08 -3.99
C LEU A 91 6.98 -5.65 -4.33
N LYS A 92 6.09 -5.70 -3.34
CA LYS A 92 4.65 -5.72 -3.61
C LYS A 92 4.18 -4.27 -3.57
N LEU A 93 3.79 -3.76 -4.72
CA LEU A 93 3.08 -2.50 -4.81
C LEU A 93 1.59 -2.83 -4.68
N ILE A 94 1.02 -2.60 -3.50
CA ILE A 94 -0.43 -2.52 -3.39
C ILE A 94 -0.73 -1.03 -3.48
N ILE A 95 -1.55 -0.72 -4.47
CA ILE A 95 -1.59 0.58 -5.07
C ILE A 95 -2.53 1.43 -4.21
N ASN A 96 -1.97 2.31 -3.39
CA ASN A 96 -2.64 3.58 -3.11
C ASN A 96 -2.40 4.44 -4.36
N ILE A 97 -3.40 4.49 -5.24
CA ILE A 97 -3.22 4.82 -6.65
C ILE A 97 -2.59 6.19 -6.86
N GLU A 98 -1.32 6.20 -7.27
CA GLU A 98 -0.73 7.26 -8.08
C GLU A 98 0.23 6.75 -9.17
N CYS A 99 0.26 5.46 -9.49
CA CYS A 99 1.03 4.97 -10.64
C CYS A 99 0.15 4.87 -11.91
N GLN A 100 -0.61 5.92 -12.24
CA GLN A 100 -1.27 5.99 -13.56
C GLN A 100 -0.31 6.53 -14.62
N ARG A 101 -0.30 5.88 -15.78
CA ARG A 101 0.16 6.48 -17.03
C ARG A 101 -0.88 7.52 -17.47
N HIS A 102 -0.64 8.80 -17.23
CA HIS A 102 -1.24 9.82 -18.08
C HIS A 102 -0.40 9.93 -19.35
N ALA A 103 -0.95 9.49 -20.49
CA ALA A 103 -0.28 9.50 -21.78
C ALA A 103 0.13 10.91 -22.27
N SER A 104 -0.35 11.97 -21.62
CA SER A 104 -0.07 13.37 -21.97
C SER A 104 0.78 14.14 -20.96
N THR A 105 0.95 13.64 -19.72
CA THR A 105 1.76 14.31 -18.69
C THR A 105 2.48 13.25 -17.87
N ASN A 106 3.81 13.33 -17.77
CA ASN A 106 4.64 12.48 -16.88
C ASN A 106 4.37 12.76 -15.37
N ARG A 107 3.13 13.10 -15.01
CA ARG A 107 2.69 13.41 -13.65
C ARG A 107 1.34 12.74 -13.37
N SER A 108 1.31 11.92 -12.33
CA SER A 108 0.09 11.31 -11.81
C SER A 108 -0.19 11.90 -10.44
N TYR A 109 -1.29 12.66 -10.34
CA TYR A 109 -1.95 12.98 -9.07
C TYR A 109 -3.36 12.44 -9.22
N THR A 110 -3.79 11.51 -8.37
CA THR A 110 -5.18 11.07 -8.41
C THR A 110 -6.03 12.05 -7.61
N ARG A 111 -7.24 12.33 -8.08
CA ARG A 111 -8.23 13.10 -7.30
C ARG A 111 -8.93 12.23 -6.26
N ASN A 112 -8.44 11.00 -6.06
CA ASN A 112 -9.02 9.99 -5.20
C ASN A 112 -10.49 9.72 -5.59
N THR A 113 -10.82 9.74 -6.88
CA THR A 113 -12.18 9.51 -7.38
C THR A 113 -12.43 8.04 -7.69
N TYR A 114 -13.70 7.68 -7.90
CA TYR A 114 -14.08 6.34 -8.35
C TYR A 114 -13.44 6.02 -9.71
N GLU A 115 -13.45 6.99 -10.64
CA GLU A 115 -12.89 6.86 -11.98
C GLU A 115 -11.37 6.70 -11.96
N ASP A 116 -10.67 7.40 -11.06
CA ASP A 116 -9.23 7.20 -10.85
C ASP A 116 -8.95 5.77 -10.36
N GLY A 117 -9.81 5.26 -9.49
CA GLY A 117 -9.84 3.87 -9.02
C GLY A 117 -9.91 2.84 -10.15
N VAL A 118 -10.97 2.94 -10.94
CA VAL A 118 -11.22 2.08 -12.10
C VAL A 118 -10.09 2.17 -13.13
N ALA A 119 -9.63 3.39 -13.43
CA ALA A 119 -8.54 3.60 -14.38
C ALA A 119 -7.24 2.94 -13.89
N ALA A 120 -6.96 2.91 -12.59
CA ALA A 120 -5.80 2.20 -12.08
C ALA A 120 -5.89 0.68 -12.26
N LEU A 121 -7.06 0.11 -11.96
CA LEU A 121 -7.33 -1.31 -12.16
C LEU A 121 -7.17 -1.71 -13.63
N ASN A 122 -7.73 -0.89 -14.53
CA ASN A 122 -7.56 -1.07 -15.98
C ASN A 122 -6.11 -0.94 -16.45
N ASN A 123 -5.24 -0.28 -15.68
CA ASN A 123 -3.81 -0.15 -15.95
C ASN A 123 -2.97 -1.21 -15.20
N GLY A 124 -3.60 -2.27 -14.68
CA GLY A 124 -2.92 -3.40 -14.07
C GLY A 124 -2.81 -3.35 -12.55
N ALA A 125 -3.48 -2.40 -11.89
CA ALA A 125 -3.69 -2.52 -10.46
C ALA A 125 -4.58 -3.73 -10.16
N THR A 126 -4.25 -4.49 -9.13
CA THR A 126 -5.01 -5.68 -8.73
C THR A 126 -5.76 -5.47 -7.42
N GLY A 127 -5.38 -4.46 -6.63
CA GLY A 127 -6.00 -4.23 -5.33
C GLY A 127 -5.58 -2.94 -4.64
N PHE A 128 -6.20 -2.72 -3.48
CA PHE A 128 -6.10 -1.50 -2.68
C PHE A 128 -5.62 -1.77 -1.26
N THR A 129 -4.87 -0.84 -0.69
CA THR A 129 -4.40 -0.86 0.70
C THR A 129 -5.49 -0.35 1.64
N HIS A 130 -5.62 -0.97 2.81
CA HIS A 130 -6.44 -0.56 3.97
C HIS A 130 -7.77 0.15 3.63
N LEU A 131 -8.65 -0.55 2.89
CA LEU A 131 -9.97 -0.14 2.44
C LEU A 131 -10.67 0.83 3.42
N PHE A 132 -11.25 1.90 2.85
CA PHE A 132 -11.83 3.07 3.51
C PHE A 132 -10.82 4.11 4.04
N ASN A 133 -9.64 3.68 4.49
CA ASN A 133 -8.66 4.59 5.09
C ASN A 133 -7.94 5.43 4.03
N ALA A 134 -7.82 6.73 4.28
CA ALA A 134 -7.26 7.70 3.33
C ALA A 134 -7.91 7.71 1.92
N MET A 135 -9.11 7.16 1.77
CA MET A 135 -9.90 7.17 0.54
C MET A 135 -10.93 8.31 0.52
N SER A 136 -11.47 8.65 -0.64
CA SER A 136 -12.62 9.57 -0.72
C SER A 136 -13.87 8.94 -0.12
N ALA A 137 -14.68 9.73 0.57
CA ALA A 137 -15.99 9.32 1.07
C ALA A 137 -16.95 8.92 -0.05
N PHE A 138 -17.92 8.08 0.29
CA PHE A 138 -18.98 7.66 -0.62
C PHE A 138 -20.10 8.69 -0.74
N HIS A 139 -20.57 8.89 -1.97
CA HIS A 139 -21.85 9.51 -2.27
C HIS A 139 -22.50 8.75 -3.44
N HIS A 140 -23.83 8.61 -3.45
CA HIS A 140 -24.54 7.83 -4.48
C HIS A 140 -24.30 8.29 -5.93
N ARG A 141 -23.91 9.56 -6.14
CA ARG A 141 -23.50 10.13 -7.46
C ARG A 141 -22.00 10.25 -7.66
N ALA A 142 -21.22 10.00 -6.62
CA ALA A 142 -19.76 10.06 -6.62
C ALA A 142 -19.25 8.99 -5.64
N PRO A 143 -19.22 7.72 -6.06
CA PRO A 143 -19.01 6.59 -5.15
C PRO A 143 -17.66 6.61 -4.43
N GLY A 144 -16.68 7.28 -5.03
CA GLY A 144 -15.35 7.42 -4.48
C GLY A 144 -14.46 6.18 -4.66
N MET A 145 -13.20 6.32 -4.27
CA MET A 145 -12.17 5.30 -4.47
C MET A 145 -12.45 4.01 -3.70
N ALA A 146 -12.98 4.07 -2.47
CA ALA A 146 -13.33 2.86 -1.73
C ALA A 146 -14.30 1.98 -2.51
N TYR A 147 -15.32 2.57 -3.14
CA TYR A 147 -16.29 1.81 -3.95
C TYR A 147 -15.72 1.32 -5.28
N SER A 148 -14.66 1.93 -5.81
CA SER A 148 -13.95 1.37 -6.96
C SER A 148 -13.22 0.07 -6.60
N ALA A 149 -12.66 0.00 -5.39
CA ALA A 149 -12.04 -1.21 -4.87
C ALA A 149 -13.09 -2.31 -4.71
N LEU A 150 -14.20 -1.99 -4.06
CA LEU A 150 -15.29 -2.94 -3.82
C LEU A 150 -15.92 -3.49 -5.09
N ALA A 151 -16.08 -2.64 -6.11
CA ALA A 151 -16.77 -3.05 -7.33
C ALA A 151 -15.88 -3.77 -8.34
N HIS A 152 -14.56 -3.52 -8.34
CA HIS A 152 -13.69 -3.92 -9.46
C HIS A 152 -12.35 -4.54 -9.06
N ALA A 153 -11.89 -4.41 -7.81
CA ALA A 153 -10.59 -4.95 -7.43
C ALA A 153 -10.65 -6.47 -7.23
N GLU A 154 -9.53 -7.15 -7.51
CA GLU A 154 -9.39 -8.57 -7.18
C GLU A 154 -9.25 -8.76 -5.66
N TYR A 155 -8.59 -7.81 -4.98
CA TYR A 155 -8.48 -7.80 -3.53
C TYR A 155 -8.46 -6.38 -2.96
N ALA A 156 -8.91 -6.24 -1.72
CA ALA A 156 -8.72 -5.04 -0.91
C ALA A 156 -8.28 -5.44 0.49
N GLU A 157 -7.24 -4.78 1.00
CA GLU A 157 -6.80 -4.98 2.37
C GLU A 157 -7.74 -4.27 3.35
N LEU A 158 -7.89 -4.81 4.55
CA LEU A 158 -8.75 -4.25 5.60
C LEU A 158 -8.02 -4.33 6.93
N ILE A 159 -8.22 -3.33 7.80
CA ILE A 159 -7.76 -3.36 9.19
C ILE A 159 -8.97 -3.65 10.09
N PRO A 160 -9.15 -4.88 10.58
CA PRO A 160 -10.34 -5.28 11.33
C PRO A 160 -10.18 -5.09 12.84
N ASP A 161 -9.60 -3.96 13.27
CA ASP A 161 -9.39 -3.65 14.69
C ASP A 161 -10.61 -3.00 15.38
N LEU A 162 -11.65 -2.71 14.58
CA LEU A 162 -12.91 -2.05 14.96
C LEU A 162 -12.76 -0.57 15.35
N LEU A 163 -11.55 -0.01 15.21
CA LEU A 163 -11.26 1.41 15.41
C LEU A 163 -11.14 2.12 14.06
N ASP A 164 -10.34 1.56 13.14
CA ASP A 164 -10.15 2.09 11.79
C ASP A 164 -11.40 1.89 10.93
N VAL A 165 -12.09 0.76 11.10
CA VAL A 165 -13.29 0.42 10.34
C VAL A 165 -14.42 0.00 11.24
N HIS A 166 -15.56 0.70 11.13
CA HIS A 166 -16.76 0.38 11.90
C HIS A 166 -17.26 -1.05 11.58
N PRO A 167 -17.71 -1.85 12.57
CA PRO A 167 -18.17 -3.24 12.34
C PRO A 167 -19.27 -3.37 11.27
N GLY A 168 -20.10 -2.35 11.11
CA GLY A 168 -21.13 -2.30 10.08
C GLY A 168 -20.57 -2.29 8.65
N ALA A 169 -19.45 -1.59 8.40
CA ALA A 169 -18.80 -1.59 7.09
C ALA A 169 -18.15 -2.96 6.81
N ILE A 170 -17.48 -3.56 7.80
CA ILE A 170 -16.92 -4.92 7.66
C ILE A 170 -18.02 -5.94 7.29
N LYS A 171 -19.18 -5.86 7.94
CA LYS A 171 -20.31 -6.76 7.65
C LYS A 171 -20.87 -6.61 6.24
N GLN A 172 -20.84 -5.41 5.65
CA GLN A 172 -21.29 -5.22 4.27
C GLN A 172 -20.43 -6.05 3.29
N GLU A 173 -19.13 -6.18 3.57
CA GLU A 173 -18.20 -6.93 2.72
C GLU A 173 -18.39 -8.45 2.79
N CYS A 174 -18.84 -8.98 3.93
CA CYS A 174 -19.06 -10.41 4.09
C CYS A 174 -20.34 -10.94 3.40
N ILE A 175 -21.19 -10.07 2.83
CA ILE A 175 -22.48 -10.45 2.21
C ILE A 175 -22.31 -10.85 0.74
N HIS A 176 -21.11 -10.82 0.17
CA HIS A 176 -20.84 -11.14 -1.25
C HIS A 176 -19.89 -12.34 -1.47
N VAL A 177 -19.90 -13.32 -0.55
CA VAL A 177 -19.23 -14.63 -0.76
C VAL A 177 -20.25 -15.70 -1.15
#